data_AF-A0A9P6IXW3-F1
#
_entry.id   AF-A0A9P6IXW3-F1
#
_cell.length_a   1.000
_cell.length_b   1.000
_cell.length_c   1.000
_cell.angle_alpha   90.00
_cell.angle_beta   90.00
_cell.angle_gamma   90.00
#
_symmetry.space_group_name_H-M   'P 1'
#
loop_
_entity.id
_entity.type
_entity.pdbx_description
1 polymer ?
#
loop_
_entity_poly.entity_id
_entity_poly.type
_entity_poly.pdbx_seq_one_letter_code
_entity_poly.pdbx_strand_id
1 'polypeptide(L)'
;MELLIAHGRSGSGMSLGPNILPLFEQLGMLEDIYAISRPAHSIDMHVGDGTFVGGLDMSKHQEWTGYPTIIFHRPQLHSLMLSKLALKKIHYSKRVLSTGQNENGVLIRCQDGTTYEGDILVGADGAYSAVRQSLYEQLDKMGCLPQSDSQTMLVGHSCLVGTTNDLDEVQYPVVKGDTSHFAVLVADDLPHSVTLNTVPGNRICWAVRVMMDGQEKDTSFRNSEWGPESIESMVKQVSHHKIPFGGTLGDLIEATPKNLISRVFLEEKCFETWHHQRTVLLGDACHKMLPSGGQGATNAMQDAVVLANGIYDLQSTSLEDVEAALKDYRQQRYAHAKQQVDRSAGVGRVMHGRAWFARFVRNVILNWMPASLEKMRFSKAYAYRPQAVFLPLAENRGEFQVLPQRPSKREVKGQTDTSN
;
A
#
# COMPACT_ATOMS: atom_id res chain seq x y z
N MET A 1 16.75 -3.59 1.10
CA MET A 1 16.74 -2.33 1.87
C MET A 1 16.14 -2.58 3.25
N GLU A 2 16.78 -3.44 4.06
CA GLU A 2 16.55 -3.53 5.51
C GLU A 2 17.65 -2.71 6.20
N LEU A 3 17.60 -1.41 5.95
CA LEU A 3 18.43 -0.45 6.63
C LEU A 3 17.78 -0.13 7.96
N LEU A 4 18.47 -0.39 9.06
CA LEU A 4 18.64 0.56 10.16
C LEU A 4 17.42 1.47 10.50
N ILE A 5 16.22 0.92 10.54
CA ILE A 5 15.06 1.50 11.24
C ILE A 5 14.79 0.58 12.44
N ALA A 6 15.79 0.48 13.30
CA ALA A 6 15.66 -0.12 14.62
C ALA A 6 15.07 0.87 15.64
N HIS A 7 14.73 2.13 15.29
CA HIS A 7 14.32 3.15 16.27
C HIS A 7 13.20 4.13 15.83
N GLY A 8 12.35 3.80 14.85
CA GLY A 8 11.22 4.68 14.50
C GLY A 8 10.30 4.11 13.43
N ARG A 9 9.43 3.16 13.79
CA ARG A 9 8.36 2.70 12.89
C ARG A 9 7.21 3.71 12.94
N SER A 10 7.35 4.85 12.27
CA SER A 10 6.24 5.79 12.06
C SER A 10 5.09 5.04 11.40
N GLY A 11 4.00 4.80 12.13
CA GLY A 11 2.84 4.08 11.63
C GLY A 11 1.73 5.06 11.36
N SER A 12 1.19 5.07 10.14
CA SER A 12 -0.19 5.49 9.92
C SER A 12 -1.09 4.24 10.02
N GLY A 13 -2.38 4.46 10.18
CA GLY A 13 -3.38 3.41 10.02
C GLY A 13 -3.29 2.84 8.60
N MET A 14 -3.52 1.53 8.48
CA MET A 14 -3.64 0.82 7.21
C MET A 14 -4.94 0.07 7.17
N SER A 15 -5.47 -0.12 5.97
CA SER A 15 -6.62 -0.98 5.74
C SER A 15 -6.28 -2.10 4.78
N LEU A 16 -6.92 -3.26 5.00
CA LEU A 16 -6.95 -4.36 4.04
C LEU A 16 -8.39 -4.79 3.85
N GLY A 17 -8.68 -5.34 2.67
CA GLY A 17 -10.02 -5.73 2.31
C GLY A 17 -10.07 -7.05 1.54
N PRO A 18 -11.23 -7.35 0.95
CA PRO A 18 -11.52 -8.62 0.30
C PRO A 18 -10.57 -8.97 -0.85
N ASN A 19 -9.88 -7.98 -1.42
CA ASN A 19 -8.92 -8.17 -2.49
C ASN A 19 -7.60 -8.82 -2.07
N ILE A 20 -7.39 -9.03 -0.77
CA ILE A 20 -6.20 -9.72 -0.25
C ILE A 20 -6.44 -10.57 1.00
N LEU A 21 -7.50 -10.34 1.78
CA LEU A 21 -7.81 -11.19 2.95
C LEU A 21 -7.94 -12.69 2.65
N PRO A 22 -8.44 -13.16 1.48
CA PRO A 22 -8.38 -14.58 1.13
C PRO A 22 -6.96 -15.17 1.18
N LEU A 23 -5.92 -14.38 0.85
CA LEU A 23 -4.54 -14.84 0.98
C LEU A 23 -4.16 -15.09 2.43
N PHE A 24 -4.59 -14.23 3.36
CA PHE A 24 -4.33 -14.44 4.79
C PHE A 24 -5.00 -15.71 5.31
N GLU A 25 -6.14 -16.10 4.75
CA GLU A 25 -6.74 -17.40 5.01
C GLU A 25 -5.91 -18.56 4.47
N GLN A 26 -5.44 -18.49 3.21
CA GLN A 26 -4.55 -19.52 2.65
C GLN A 26 -3.27 -19.71 3.49
N LEU A 27 -2.80 -18.63 4.11
CA LEU A 27 -1.63 -18.63 4.98
C LEU A 27 -1.94 -19.03 6.44
N GLY A 28 -3.21 -19.30 6.79
CA GLY A 28 -3.62 -19.64 8.16
C GLY A 28 -3.47 -18.48 9.15
N MET A 29 -3.58 -17.23 8.66
CA MET A 29 -3.34 -15.98 9.40
C MET A 29 -4.59 -15.08 9.47
N LEU A 30 -5.76 -15.57 9.05
CA LEU A 30 -6.97 -14.75 9.00
C LEU A 30 -7.41 -14.29 10.41
N GLU A 31 -7.46 -15.21 11.37
CA GLU A 31 -7.78 -14.87 12.76
C GLU A 31 -6.71 -14.01 13.40
N ASP A 32 -5.43 -14.27 13.10
CA ASP A 32 -4.31 -13.46 13.61
C ASP A 32 -4.41 -12.00 13.16
N ILE A 33 -4.79 -11.74 11.90
CA ILE A 33 -4.94 -10.38 11.40
C ILE A 33 -6.21 -9.70 11.94
N TYR A 34 -7.29 -10.45 12.15
CA TYR A 34 -8.48 -9.94 12.83
C TYR A 34 -8.20 -9.54 14.28
N ALA A 35 -7.39 -10.32 15.01
CA ALA A 35 -7.02 -10.00 16.39
C ALA A 35 -6.26 -8.67 16.56
N ILE A 36 -5.55 -8.21 15.52
CA ILE A 36 -4.81 -6.93 15.52
C ILE A 36 -5.52 -5.81 14.75
N SER A 37 -6.77 -6.01 14.34
CA SER A 37 -7.52 -5.05 13.53
C SER A 37 -8.95 -4.87 14.05
N ARG A 38 -9.67 -3.92 13.46
CA ARG A 38 -11.12 -3.77 13.63
C ARG A 38 -11.79 -3.59 12.26
N PRO A 39 -12.99 -4.14 12.04
CA PRO A 39 -13.78 -3.85 10.84
C PRO A 39 -14.15 -2.36 10.78
N ALA A 40 -14.13 -1.79 9.58
CA ALA A 40 -14.65 -0.45 9.30
C ALA A 40 -15.99 -0.54 8.57
N HIS A 41 -16.97 0.25 9.03
CA HIS A 41 -18.32 0.26 8.47
C HIS A 41 -18.64 1.52 7.67
N SER A 42 -17.86 2.59 7.81
CA SER A 42 -18.01 3.77 6.98
C SER A 42 -16.70 4.55 6.82
N ILE A 43 -16.65 5.36 5.77
CA ILE A 43 -15.72 6.49 5.65
C ILE A 43 -16.55 7.75 5.63
N ASP A 44 -16.46 8.53 6.70
CA ASP A 44 -17.29 9.71 6.91
C ASP A 44 -16.54 10.98 6.49
N MET A 45 -17.15 11.78 5.63
CA MET A 45 -16.58 13.03 5.17
C MET A 45 -17.15 14.22 5.93
N HIS A 46 -16.25 15.10 6.35
CA HIS A 46 -16.56 16.30 7.11
C HIS A 46 -15.93 17.53 6.44
N VAL A 47 -16.56 18.69 6.57
CA VAL A 47 -15.97 20.00 6.21
C VAL A 47 -15.25 20.63 7.41
N GLY A 48 -14.48 21.68 7.18
CA GLY A 48 -13.48 22.23 8.13
C GLY A 48 -13.99 22.64 9.52
N ASP A 49 -15.28 22.89 9.69
CA ASP A 49 -15.90 23.16 11.00
C ASP A 49 -16.29 21.88 11.77
N GLY A 50 -16.08 20.70 11.18
CA GLY A 50 -16.44 19.39 11.70
C GLY A 50 -17.83 18.91 11.27
N THR A 51 -18.56 19.64 10.41
CA THR A 51 -19.89 19.23 9.94
C THR A 51 -19.82 18.05 8.99
N PHE A 52 -20.66 17.03 9.22
CA PHE A 52 -20.80 15.86 8.35
C PHE A 52 -21.42 16.23 7.00
N VAL A 53 -20.83 15.72 5.92
CA VAL A 53 -21.25 15.98 4.53
C VAL A 53 -21.91 14.76 3.90
N GLY A 54 -21.50 13.57 4.29
CA GLY A 54 -21.85 12.30 3.66
C GLY A 54 -20.76 11.26 3.89
N GLY A 55 -20.99 10.02 3.51
CA GLY A 55 -20.04 8.94 3.76
C GLY A 55 -20.12 7.82 2.72
N LEU A 56 -19.11 6.96 2.75
CA LEU A 56 -19.12 5.69 2.01
C LEU A 56 -19.51 4.59 2.99
N ASP A 57 -20.61 3.89 2.72
CA ASP A 57 -21.06 2.77 3.54
C ASP A 57 -20.24 1.51 3.19
N MET A 58 -19.62 0.93 4.21
CA MET A 58 -18.80 -0.27 4.12
C MET A 58 -19.38 -1.44 4.92
N SER A 59 -20.55 -1.26 5.56
CA SER A 59 -21.20 -2.27 6.40
C SER A 59 -21.51 -3.57 5.64
N LYS A 60 -21.85 -3.46 4.35
CA LYS A 60 -22.18 -4.61 3.48
C LYS A 60 -20.98 -5.28 2.83
N HIS A 61 -19.76 -4.81 3.05
CA HIS A 61 -18.57 -5.40 2.41
C HIS A 61 -18.44 -6.90 2.73
N GLN A 62 -18.67 -7.29 3.99
CA GLN A 62 -18.60 -8.69 4.40
C GLN A 62 -19.71 -9.54 3.78
N GLU A 63 -20.94 -9.04 3.75
CA GLU A 63 -22.06 -9.71 3.08
C GLU A 63 -21.76 -9.96 1.60
N TRP A 64 -21.28 -8.93 0.89
CA TRP A 64 -21.04 -9.00 -0.55
C TRP A 64 -19.82 -9.84 -0.93
N THR A 65 -18.81 -9.93 -0.07
CA THR A 65 -17.50 -10.48 -0.46
C THR A 65 -17.00 -11.62 0.40
N GLY A 66 -17.67 -11.89 1.52
CA GLY A 66 -17.25 -12.80 2.57
C GLY A 66 -16.21 -12.25 3.55
N TYR A 67 -15.67 -11.06 3.30
CA TYR A 67 -14.63 -10.45 4.13
C TYR A 67 -14.95 -8.99 4.44
N PRO A 68 -14.73 -8.52 5.68
CA PRO A 68 -14.84 -7.10 5.98
C PRO A 68 -13.68 -6.32 5.36
N THR A 69 -13.77 -4.99 5.41
CA THR A 69 -12.57 -4.15 5.34
C THR A 69 -12.11 -3.87 6.76
N ILE A 70 -10.86 -4.19 7.04
CA ILE A 70 -10.28 -4.06 8.37
C ILE A 70 -9.28 -2.91 8.41
N ILE A 71 -9.13 -2.27 9.56
CA ILE A 71 -8.16 -1.20 9.82
C ILE A 71 -7.29 -1.60 11.02
N PHE A 72 -5.98 -1.37 10.91
CA PHE A 72 -4.99 -1.71 11.92
C PHE A 72 -3.79 -0.77 11.90
N HIS A 73 -2.95 -0.87 12.93
CA HIS A 73 -1.68 -0.15 12.98
C HIS A 73 -0.60 -0.90 12.19
N ARG A 74 -0.03 -0.28 11.15
CA ARG A 74 0.93 -0.90 10.21
C ARG A 74 2.04 -1.75 10.86
N PRO A 75 2.72 -1.31 11.93
CA PRO A 75 3.75 -2.10 12.58
C PRO A 75 3.26 -3.46 13.11
N GLN A 76 1.97 -3.60 13.46
CA GLN A 76 1.41 -4.88 13.91
C GLN A 76 1.34 -5.90 12.76
N LEU A 77 0.91 -5.48 11.56
CA LEU A 77 0.95 -6.36 10.39
C LEU A 77 2.38 -6.81 10.07
N HIS A 78 3.33 -5.88 10.09
CA HIS A 78 4.74 -6.22 9.85
C HIS A 78 5.26 -7.24 10.87
N SER A 79 4.98 -7.02 12.16
CA SER A 79 5.38 -7.96 13.22
C SER A 79 4.69 -9.31 13.08
N LEU A 80 3.41 -9.34 12.70
CA LEU A 80 2.66 -10.56 12.44
C LEU A 80 3.28 -11.35 11.28
N MET A 81 3.53 -10.71 10.13
CA MET A 81 4.19 -11.39 9.00
C MET A 81 5.58 -11.90 9.37
N LEU A 82 6.37 -11.09 10.08
CA LEU A 82 7.72 -11.47 10.51
C LEU A 82 7.70 -12.68 11.45
N SER A 83 6.70 -12.78 12.33
CA SER A 83 6.57 -13.91 13.26
C SER A 83 6.39 -15.27 12.57
N LYS A 84 5.93 -15.28 11.32
CA LYS A 84 5.74 -16.49 10.51
C LYS A 84 6.96 -16.85 9.67
N LEU A 85 8.00 -16.02 9.67
CA LEU A 85 9.22 -16.25 8.91
C LEU A 85 10.30 -16.89 9.79
N ALA A 86 11.06 -17.82 9.20
CA ALA A 86 12.24 -18.36 9.86
C ALA A 86 13.34 -17.30 9.92
N LEU A 87 13.61 -16.76 11.12
CA LEU A 87 14.58 -15.67 11.34
C LEU A 87 15.96 -15.93 10.73
N LYS A 88 16.39 -17.20 10.63
CA LYS A 88 17.67 -17.59 10.00
C LYS A 88 17.78 -17.24 8.51
N LYS A 89 16.66 -16.97 7.83
CA LYS A 89 16.62 -16.55 6.42
C LYS A 89 16.64 -15.02 6.26
N ILE A 90 16.65 -14.27 7.36
CA ILE A 90 16.57 -12.81 7.37
C ILE A 90 17.91 -12.24 7.79
N HIS A 91 18.47 -11.38 6.96
CA HIS A 91 19.74 -10.71 7.21
C HIS A 91 19.53 -9.21 7.36
N TYR A 92 19.42 -8.75 8.61
CA TYR A 92 19.30 -7.33 8.93
C TYR A 92 20.57 -6.54 8.65
N SER A 93 20.42 -5.22 8.51
CA SER A 93 21.53 -4.28 8.29
C SER A 93 22.30 -4.52 6.99
N LYS A 94 21.69 -5.22 6.03
CA LYS A 94 22.23 -5.45 4.68
C LYS A 94 21.66 -4.43 3.69
N ARG A 95 22.33 -3.28 3.57
CA ARG A 95 22.04 -2.31 2.50
C ARG A 95 22.64 -2.84 1.20
N VAL A 96 21.79 -3.15 0.23
CA VAL A 96 22.21 -3.43 -1.15
C VAL A 96 22.76 -2.16 -1.78
N LEU A 97 23.97 -2.23 -2.34
CA LEU A 97 24.60 -1.13 -3.08
C LEU A 97 24.51 -1.33 -4.58
N SER A 98 24.78 -2.55 -5.05
CA SER A 98 24.75 -2.88 -6.47
C SER A 98 24.43 -4.36 -6.68
N THR A 99 23.96 -4.65 -7.89
CA THR A 99 23.55 -5.99 -8.28
C THR A 99 24.11 -6.32 -9.67
N GLY A 100 24.45 -7.58 -9.90
CA GLY A 100 24.85 -8.12 -11.20
C GLY A 100 24.09 -9.40 -11.50
N GLN A 101 24.11 -9.84 -12.75
CA GLN A 101 23.45 -11.08 -13.18
C GLN A 101 24.14 -11.66 -14.42
N ASN A 102 24.01 -12.97 -14.59
CA ASN A 102 24.50 -13.71 -15.76
C ASN A 102 23.57 -14.90 -16.07
N GLU A 103 23.98 -15.78 -16.98
CA GLU A 103 23.21 -16.96 -17.37
C GLU A 103 22.95 -17.94 -16.22
N ASN A 104 23.71 -17.89 -15.12
CA ASN A 104 23.62 -18.86 -14.01
C ASN A 104 22.99 -18.28 -12.74
N GLY A 105 22.97 -16.96 -12.56
CA GLY A 105 22.44 -16.38 -11.33
C GLY A 105 22.60 -14.87 -11.22
N VAL A 106 22.31 -14.37 -10.02
CA VAL A 106 22.45 -12.98 -9.59
C VAL A 106 23.54 -12.85 -8.53
N LEU A 107 24.21 -11.70 -8.48
CA LEU A 107 25.16 -11.32 -7.45
C LEU A 107 24.70 -10.02 -6.80
N ILE A 108 24.63 -10.01 -5.47
CA ILE A 108 24.22 -8.86 -4.66
C ILE A 108 25.45 -8.39 -3.86
N ARG A 109 25.75 -7.10 -3.89
CA ARG A 109 26.82 -6.48 -3.09
C ARG A 109 26.22 -5.56 -2.05
N CYS A 110 26.60 -5.75 -0.79
CA CYS A 110 26.11 -4.97 0.33
C CYS A 110 27.13 -3.91 0.80
N GLN A 111 26.63 -2.90 1.51
CA GLN A 111 27.43 -1.78 2.02
C GLN A 111 28.54 -2.20 2.99
N ASP A 112 28.32 -3.27 3.74
CA ASP A 112 29.30 -3.85 4.66
C ASP A 112 30.33 -4.75 3.97
N GLY A 113 30.35 -4.77 2.64
CA GLY A 113 31.26 -5.59 1.83
C GLY A 113 30.80 -7.03 1.64
N THR A 114 29.72 -7.47 2.29
CA THR A 114 29.19 -8.83 2.10
C THR A 114 28.55 -9.01 0.72
N THR A 115 28.61 -10.24 0.21
CA THR A 115 28.04 -10.62 -1.09
C THR A 115 27.14 -11.83 -0.96
N TYR A 116 26.10 -11.87 -1.78
CA TYR A 116 25.15 -12.98 -1.86
C TYR A 116 24.91 -13.37 -3.31
N GLU A 117 24.70 -14.66 -3.54
CA GLU A 117 24.36 -15.23 -4.84
C GLU A 117 23.01 -15.94 -4.77
N GLY A 118 22.32 -16.04 -5.92
CA GLY A 118 21.06 -16.77 -6.04
C GLY A 118 20.59 -16.88 -7.48
N ASP A 119 19.47 -17.57 -7.72
CA ASP A 119 18.94 -17.76 -9.07
C ASP A 119 18.14 -16.55 -9.59
N ILE A 120 17.44 -15.86 -8.70
CA ILE A 120 16.51 -14.76 -8.98
C ILE A 120 16.69 -13.67 -7.92
N LEU A 121 16.73 -12.41 -8.35
CA LEU A 121 16.70 -11.25 -7.46
C LEU A 121 15.32 -10.58 -7.48
N VAL A 122 14.70 -10.43 -6.32
CA VAL A 122 13.45 -9.68 -6.16
C VAL A 122 13.71 -8.34 -5.48
N GLY A 123 13.55 -7.25 -6.23
CA GLY A 123 13.56 -5.87 -5.74
C GLY A 123 12.23 -5.49 -5.11
N ALA A 124 12.13 -5.68 -3.80
CA ALA A 124 11.01 -5.25 -2.96
C ALA A 124 11.39 -4.09 -2.01
N ASP A 125 12.34 -3.25 -2.44
CA ASP A 125 13.00 -2.22 -1.66
C ASP A 125 12.41 -0.82 -1.83
N GLY A 126 11.12 -0.74 -2.16
CA GLY A 126 10.34 0.49 -2.06
C GLY A 126 10.60 1.54 -3.14
N ALA A 127 10.08 2.74 -2.91
CA ALA A 127 10.02 3.81 -3.91
C ALA A 127 11.39 4.28 -4.41
N TYR A 128 12.45 4.13 -3.60
CA TYR A 128 13.84 4.51 -3.94
C TYR A 128 14.72 3.28 -4.15
N SER A 129 14.15 2.23 -4.75
CA SER A 129 14.77 0.93 -4.98
C SER A 129 16.19 1.04 -5.58
N ALA A 130 17.19 0.55 -4.85
CA ALA A 130 18.55 0.39 -5.32
C ALA A 130 18.66 -0.74 -6.35
N VAL A 131 17.81 -1.77 -6.21
CA VAL A 131 17.71 -2.86 -7.19
C VAL A 131 17.21 -2.33 -8.53
N ARG A 132 16.16 -1.49 -8.55
CA ARG A 132 15.68 -0.82 -9.76
C ARG A 132 16.74 0.06 -10.39
N GLN A 133 17.45 0.87 -9.59
CA GLN A 133 18.52 1.74 -10.10
C GLN A 133 19.62 0.91 -10.79
N SER A 134 20.11 -0.15 -10.15
CA SER A 134 21.10 -1.05 -10.75
C SER A 134 20.60 -1.72 -12.03
N LEU A 135 19.32 -2.15 -12.06
CA LEU A 135 18.68 -2.74 -13.24
C LEU A 135 18.62 -1.73 -14.40
N TYR A 136 18.20 -0.50 -14.11
CA TYR A 136 18.00 0.54 -15.12
C TYR A 136 19.31 1.06 -15.67
N GLU A 137 20.36 1.16 -14.85
CA GLU A 137 21.71 1.48 -15.33
C GLU A 137 22.24 0.45 -16.34
N GLN A 138 21.93 -0.84 -16.14
CA GLN A 138 22.31 -1.89 -17.10
C GLN A 138 21.54 -1.73 -18.41
N LEU A 139 20.23 -1.53 -18.33
CA LEU A 139 19.37 -1.37 -19.51
C LEU A 139 19.66 -0.09 -20.30
N ASP A 140 20.02 1.00 -19.62
CA ASP A 140 20.39 2.28 -20.21
C ASP A 140 21.70 2.14 -21.01
N LYS A 141 22.71 1.45 -20.44
CA LYS A 141 23.95 1.12 -21.17
C LYS A 141 23.71 0.26 -22.41
N MET A 142 22.66 -0.57 -22.39
CA MET A 142 22.23 -1.38 -23.54
C MET A 142 21.33 -0.60 -24.52
N GLY A 143 20.94 0.64 -24.21
CA GLY A 143 20.04 1.45 -25.04
C GLY A 143 18.60 0.92 -25.09
N CYS A 144 18.16 0.17 -24.08
CA CYS A 144 16.86 -0.51 -24.05
C CYS A 144 15.93 -0.07 -22.91
N LEU A 145 16.34 0.89 -22.09
CA LEU A 145 15.49 1.48 -21.07
C LEU A 145 14.44 2.41 -21.70
N PRO A 146 13.13 2.23 -21.43
CA PRO A 146 12.10 3.15 -21.93
C PRO A 146 12.27 4.57 -21.37
N GLN A 147 12.05 5.59 -22.20
CA GLN A 147 12.16 7.00 -21.79
C GLN A 147 11.17 7.37 -20.66
N SER A 148 10.01 6.72 -20.58
CA SER A 148 9.07 6.92 -19.47
C SER A 148 9.69 6.54 -18.12
N ASP A 149 10.57 5.55 -18.07
CA ASP A 149 11.17 5.05 -16.83
C ASP A 149 12.28 5.96 -16.30
N SER A 150 12.97 6.71 -17.17
CA SER A 150 14.02 7.67 -16.78
C SER A 150 13.49 8.98 -16.18
N GLN A 151 12.19 9.28 -16.33
CA GLN A 151 11.57 10.46 -15.74
C GLN A 151 11.47 10.37 -14.21
N THR A 152 11.56 11.49 -13.50
CA THR A 152 11.36 11.53 -12.04
C THR A 152 9.92 11.17 -11.65
N MET A 153 9.72 10.72 -10.41
CA MET A 153 8.38 10.49 -9.88
C MET A 153 7.66 11.83 -9.69
N LEU A 154 6.34 11.84 -9.89
CA LEU A 154 5.54 13.04 -9.70
C LEU A 154 5.32 13.27 -8.21
N VAL A 155 5.77 14.41 -7.69
CA VAL A 155 5.48 14.85 -6.32
C VAL A 155 4.20 15.67 -6.36
N GLY A 156 3.12 15.14 -5.75
CA GLY A 156 1.84 15.87 -5.70
C GLY A 156 1.50 16.46 -4.34
N HIS A 157 1.99 15.83 -3.26
CA HIS A 157 1.55 16.17 -1.90
C HIS A 157 2.65 15.97 -0.86
N SER A 158 2.60 16.75 0.21
CA SER A 158 3.31 16.49 1.46
C SER A 158 2.33 15.99 2.51
N CYS A 159 2.72 15.00 3.31
CA CYS A 159 1.85 14.38 4.30
C CYS A 159 2.54 14.32 5.66
N LEU A 160 1.94 14.88 6.71
CA LEU A 160 2.34 14.68 8.08
C LEU A 160 1.47 13.58 8.70
N VAL A 161 2.08 12.55 9.28
CA VAL A 161 1.35 11.42 9.86
C VAL A 161 1.79 11.13 11.29
N GLY A 162 0.89 10.56 12.07
CA GLY A 162 1.17 10.09 13.43
C GLY A 162 0.14 9.08 13.92
N THR A 163 0.49 8.41 15.03
CA THR A 163 -0.42 7.54 15.78
C THR A 163 -0.29 7.87 17.25
N THR A 164 -1.41 8.20 17.90
CA THR A 164 -1.43 8.56 19.31
C THR A 164 -0.94 7.42 20.21
N ASN A 165 -0.60 7.75 21.45
CA ASN A 165 -0.65 6.79 22.56
C ASN A 165 -2.11 6.37 22.82
N ASP A 166 -2.28 5.42 23.75
CA ASP A 166 -3.58 5.05 24.30
C ASP A 166 -4.34 6.31 24.77
N LEU A 167 -5.55 6.51 24.26
CA LEU A 167 -6.39 7.67 24.52
C LEU A 167 -7.45 7.33 25.55
N ASP A 168 -7.78 8.31 26.39
CA ASP A 168 -8.86 8.20 27.35
C ASP A 168 -10.22 8.07 26.64
N GLU A 169 -10.97 7.01 26.97
CA GLU A 169 -12.27 6.70 26.34
C GLU A 169 -13.38 7.67 26.73
N VAL A 170 -13.24 8.42 27.83
CA VAL A 170 -14.20 9.45 28.22
C VAL A 170 -14.00 10.70 27.37
N GLN A 171 -12.75 11.08 27.13
CA GLN A 171 -12.38 12.19 26.26
C GLN A 171 -12.64 11.88 24.78
N TYR A 172 -12.31 10.65 24.34
CA TYR A 172 -12.49 10.20 22.96
C TYR A 172 -13.36 8.93 22.88
N PRO A 173 -14.69 9.03 23.07
CA PRO A 173 -15.58 7.86 23.03
C PRO A 173 -15.52 7.05 21.74
N VAL A 174 -15.08 7.67 20.62
CA VAL A 174 -14.95 7.01 19.31
C VAL A 174 -13.93 5.86 19.31
N VAL A 175 -12.97 5.84 20.25
CA VAL A 175 -11.98 4.76 20.30
C VAL A 175 -12.55 3.49 20.95
N LYS A 176 -13.71 3.61 21.62
CA LYS A 176 -14.41 2.51 22.26
C LYS A 176 -15.16 1.63 21.24
N GLY A 177 -15.27 0.35 21.56
CA GLY A 177 -16.03 -0.62 20.78
C GLY A 177 -15.16 -1.41 19.79
N ASP A 178 -15.82 -2.25 19.01
CA ASP A 178 -15.16 -3.29 18.21
C ASP A 178 -15.00 -2.90 16.73
N THR A 179 -15.30 -1.65 16.38
CA THR A 179 -15.26 -1.12 15.02
C THR A 179 -14.26 0.01 14.88
N SER A 180 -13.66 0.13 13.70
CA SER A 180 -12.83 1.27 13.34
C SER A 180 -13.67 2.36 12.69
N HIS A 181 -13.49 3.59 13.17
CA HIS A 181 -14.08 4.80 12.61
C HIS A 181 -13.05 5.47 11.70
N PHE A 182 -13.46 5.79 10.47
CA PHE A 182 -12.63 6.47 9.48
C PHE A 182 -13.32 7.79 9.12
N ALA A 183 -12.68 8.91 9.45
CA ALA A 183 -13.11 10.23 9.00
C ALA A 183 -12.10 10.91 8.05
N VAL A 184 -12.63 11.65 7.08
CA VAL A 184 -11.87 12.56 6.22
C VAL A 184 -12.41 13.98 6.39
N LEU A 185 -11.55 14.91 6.78
CA LEU A 185 -11.85 16.33 6.90
C LEU A 185 -11.28 17.08 5.69
N VAL A 186 -12.15 17.75 4.93
CA VAL A 186 -11.77 18.59 3.79
C VAL A 186 -12.34 19.98 4.01
N ALA A 187 -11.50 20.90 4.47
CA ALA A 187 -11.89 22.29 4.64
C ALA A 187 -11.84 23.04 3.31
N ASP A 188 -12.83 23.92 3.09
CA ASP A 188 -12.94 24.71 1.87
C ASP A 188 -11.92 25.87 1.83
N ASP A 189 -11.47 26.33 2.98
CA ASP A 189 -10.59 27.49 3.21
C ASP A 189 -9.15 27.14 3.58
N LEU A 190 -8.86 25.90 3.99
CA LEU A 190 -7.53 25.49 4.42
C LEU A 190 -6.79 24.74 3.31
N PRO A 191 -5.47 24.94 3.13
CA PRO A 191 -4.66 24.31 2.08
C PRO A 191 -4.42 22.80 2.27
N HIS A 192 -5.03 22.16 3.28
CA HIS A 192 -4.82 20.75 3.62
C HIS A 192 -6.12 19.96 3.84
N SER A 193 -5.98 18.64 3.92
CA SER A 193 -7.04 17.70 4.31
C SER A 193 -6.53 16.81 5.44
N VAL A 194 -7.42 16.37 6.33
CA VAL A 194 -7.07 15.51 7.47
C VAL A 194 -7.75 14.16 7.31
N THR A 195 -7.05 13.08 7.62
CA THR A 195 -7.59 11.73 7.68
C THR A 195 -7.38 11.19 9.09
N LEU A 196 -8.42 10.59 9.67
CA LEU A 196 -8.42 10.07 11.02
C LEU A 196 -8.96 8.64 10.99
N ASN A 197 -8.28 7.71 11.67
CA ASN A 197 -8.70 6.33 11.78
C ASN A 197 -8.52 5.84 13.21
N THR A 198 -9.55 5.26 13.82
CA THR A 198 -9.34 4.52 15.07
C THR A 198 -8.74 3.15 14.79
N VAL A 199 -7.81 2.71 15.64
CA VAL A 199 -7.15 1.41 15.55
C VAL A 199 -7.16 0.73 16.93
N PRO A 200 -6.98 -0.60 17.02
CA PRO A 200 -6.90 -1.31 18.29
C PRO A 200 -5.91 -0.71 19.30
N GLY A 201 -6.29 -0.83 20.58
CA GLY A 201 -5.57 -0.25 21.71
C GLY A 201 -5.87 1.23 21.93
N ASN A 202 -7.13 1.63 21.68
CA ASN A 202 -7.65 2.98 21.95
C ASN A 202 -6.82 4.12 21.33
N ARG A 203 -6.34 3.91 20.11
CA ARG A 203 -5.47 4.86 19.40
C ARG A 203 -6.14 5.44 18.18
N ILE A 204 -5.72 6.65 17.84
CA ILE A 204 -6.09 7.30 16.57
C ILE A 204 -4.82 7.46 15.73
N CYS A 205 -4.90 6.97 14.50
CA CYS A 205 -3.96 7.29 13.44
C CYS A 205 -4.47 8.52 12.68
N TRP A 206 -3.63 9.54 12.55
CA TRP A 206 -3.97 10.78 11.86
C TRP A 206 -2.97 11.08 10.73
N ALA A 207 -3.46 11.77 9.70
CA ALA A 207 -2.66 12.22 8.57
C ALA A 207 -3.16 13.57 8.05
N VAL A 208 -2.26 14.53 7.90
CA VAL A 208 -2.51 15.84 7.29
C VAL A 208 -1.85 15.87 5.93
N ARG A 209 -2.64 16.00 4.87
CA ARG A 209 -2.15 16.09 3.49
C ARG A 209 -2.25 17.52 2.99
N VAL A 210 -1.14 18.04 2.51
CA VAL A 210 -1.01 19.35 1.86
C VAL A 210 -0.73 19.12 0.39
N MET A 211 -1.54 19.71 -0.50
CA MET A 211 -1.23 19.69 -1.93
C MET A 211 -0.07 20.65 -2.19
N MET A 212 0.91 20.22 -2.99
CA MET A 212 2.03 21.08 -3.38
C MET A 212 1.73 21.68 -4.76
N ASP A 213 1.98 22.97 -4.94
CA ASP A 213 1.94 23.57 -6.27
C ASP A 213 3.08 22.98 -7.09
N GLY A 214 2.75 22.36 -8.24
CA GLY A 214 3.62 21.43 -8.99
C GLY A 214 4.88 22.00 -9.64
N GLN A 215 5.60 22.90 -8.98
CA GLN A 215 6.86 23.51 -9.43
C GLN A 215 8.13 22.93 -8.78
N GLU A 216 8.03 22.09 -7.74
CA GLU A 216 9.22 21.45 -7.16
C GLU A 216 9.69 20.26 -8.01
N LYS A 217 10.55 20.58 -8.99
CA LYS A 217 11.16 19.61 -9.92
C LYS A 217 12.47 19.01 -9.42
N ASP A 218 13.03 19.51 -8.32
CA ASP A 218 14.36 19.11 -7.85
C ASP A 218 14.28 18.33 -6.53
N THR A 219 14.44 17.02 -6.61
CA THR A 219 14.42 16.11 -5.46
C THR A 219 15.80 15.89 -4.84
N SER A 220 16.85 16.55 -5.36
CA SER A 220 18.24 16.36 -4.91
C SER A 220 18.56 16.99 -3.54
N PHE A 221 17.76 17.97 -3.10
CA PHE A 221 17.93 18.70 -1.83
C PHE A 221 16.98 18.23 -0.73
N ARG A 222 16.78 16.91 -0.56
CA ARG A 222 15.75 16.44 0.38
C ARG A 222 16.16 16.49 1.85
N ASN A 223 17.41 16.23 2.23
CA ASN A 223 17.79 16.06 3.65
C ASN A 223 17.58 17.30 4.55
N SER A 224 17.61 18.52 4.02
CA SER A 224 17.42 19.75 4.79
C SER A 224 15.97 20.00 5.22
N GLU A 225 14.98 19.46 4.50
CA GLU A 225 13.55 19.63 4.82
C GLU A 225 12.99 18.61 5.82
N TRP A 226 13.77 17.59 6.17
CA TRP A 226 13.45 16.63 7.26
C TRP A 226 13.77 17.18 8.64
N GLY A 227 14.24 18.43 8.72
CA GLY A 227 14.54 19.11 9.97
C GLY A 227 13.29 19.24 10.86
N PRO A 228 13.42 19.13 12.19
CA PRO A 228 12.33 19.33 13.15
C PRO A 228 11.53 20.62 12.92
N GLU A 229 12.19 21.69 12.45
CA GLU A 229 11.61 23.01 12.18
C GLU A 229 10.48 22.97 11.13
N SER A 230 10.59 22.12 10.09
CA SER A 230 9.57 22.02 9.04
C SER A 230 8.30 21.31 9.52
N ILE A 231 8.47 20.36 10.45
CA ILE A 231 7.36 19.66 11.13
C ILE A 231 6.66 20.63 12.09
N GLU A 232 7.41 21.38 12.90
CA GLU A 232 6.86 22.34 13.86
C GLU A 232 6.02 23.42 13.19
N SER A 233 6.46 23.94 12.04
CA SER A 233 5.70 24.91 11.25
C SER A 233 4.36 24.34 10.78
N MET A 234 4.35 23.12 10.23
CA MET A 234 3.12 22.46 9.76
C MET A 234 2.19 22.12 10.93
N VAL A 235 2.73 21.62 12.05
CA VAL A 235 1.98 21.34 13.28
C VAL A 235 1.28 22.61 13.76
N LYS A 236 1.99 23.74 13.86
CA LYS A 236 1.41 25.01 14.32
C LYS A 236 0.25 25.47 13.44
N GLN A 237 0.34 25.26 12.13
CA GLN A 237 -0.73 25.62 11.19
C GLN A 237 -1.98 24.77 11.37
N VAL A 238 -1.85 23.50 11.76
CA VAL A 238 -2.99 22.55 11.73
C VAL A 238 -3.55 22.23 13.14
N SER A 239 -2.82 22.57 14.20
CA SER A 239 -3.15 22.16 15.58
C SER A 239 -4.51 22.65 16.06
N HIS A 240 -4.96 23.82 15.61
CA HIS A 240 -6.21 24.42 16.08
C HIS A 240 -7.48 23.82 15.44
N HIS A 241 -7.34 22.93 14.46
CA HIS A 241 -8.49 22.37 13.76
C HIS A 241 -9.26 21.40 14.63
N LYS A 242 -10.57 21.64 14.73
CA LYS A 242 -11.48 20.70 15.35
C LYS A 242 -11.53 19.41 14.53
N ILE A 243 -11.64 18.30 15.23
CA ILE A 243 -11.78 16.99 14.61
C ILE A 243 -13.16 16.39 14.92
N PRO A 244 -13.73 15.59 14.01
CA PRO A 244 -15.05 14.98 14.20
C PRO A 244 -15.10 13.98 15.36
N PHE A 245 -13.94 13.60 15.91
CA PHE A 245 -13.81 12.69 17.04
C PHE A 245 -13.81 13.40 18.41
N GLY A 246 -13.99 14.72 18.43
CA GLY A 246 -13.89 15.56 19.63
C GLY A 246 -12.49 16.14 19.82
N GLY A 247 -12.42 17.34 20.41
CA GLY A 247 -11.14 18.06 20.57
C GLY A 247 -10.57 18.61 19.26
N THR A 248 -9.25 18.73 19.22
CA THR A 248 -8.49 19.29 18.09
C THR A 248 -7.43 18.35 17.57
N LEU A 249 -6.92 18.62 16.37
CA LEU A 249 -5.77 17.91 15.82
C LEU A 249 -4.51 18.15 16.67
N GLY A 250 -4.38 19.32 17.30
CA GLY A 250 -3.30 19.63 18.24
C GLY A 250 -3.29 18.67 19.43
N ASP A 251 -4.47 18.34 19.97
CA ASP A 251 -4.60 17.39 21.08
C ASP A 251 -4.09 15.99 20.66
N LEU A 252 -4.41 15.55 19.43
CA LEU A 252 -3.89 14.29 18.90
C LEU A 252 -2.37 14.32 18.66
N ILE A 253 -1.84 15.43 18.17
CA ILE A 253 -0.40 15.61 17.95
C ILE A 253 0.33 15.57 19.30
N GLU A 254 -0.19 16.22 20.33
CA GLU A 254 0.36 16.19 21.70
C GLU A 254 0.32 14.77 22.30
N ALA A 255 -0.77 14.04 22.07
CA ALA A 255 -0.91 12.65 22.45
C ALA A 255 -0.04 11.68 21.62
N THR A 256 0.67 12.15 20.59
CA THR A 256 1.49 11.33 19.70
C THR A 256 2.97 11.35 20.11
N PRO A 257 3.61 10.19 20.32
CA PRO A 257 5.05 10.14 20.53
C PRO A 257 5.80 10.81 19.38
N LYS A 258 6.71 11.74 19.68
CA LYS A 258 7.42 12.54 18.66
C LYS A 258 8.14 11.69 17.62
N ASN A 259 8.66 10.52 18.00
CA ASN A 259 9.33 9.57 17.11
C ASN A 259 8.36 8.79 16.18
N LEU A 260 7.05 8.91 16.38
CA LEU A 260 6.01 8.37 15.51
C LEU A 260 5.40 9.43 14.59
N ILE A 261 5.76 10.70 14.76
CA ILE A 261 5.39 11.77 13.83
C ILE A 261 6.38 11.77 12.68
N SER A 262 5.88 11.79 11.45
CA SER A 262 6.76 11.84 10.27
C SER A 262 6.13 12.60 9.12
N ARG A 263 6.97 13.37 8.41
CA ARG A 263 6.61 14.02 7.15
C ARG A 263 7.05 13.14 5.99
N VAL A 264 6.16 12.92 5.03
CA VAL A 264 6.37 12.03 3.88
C VAL A 264 5.86 12.73 2.62
N PHE A 265 6.67 12.71 1.56
CA PHE A 265 6.21 13.13 0.24
C PHE A 265 5.46 11.99 -0.44
N LEU A 266 4.30 12.33 -1.00
CA LEU A 266 3.46 11.38 -1.72
C LEU A 266 3.81 11.50 -3.20
N GLU A 267 4.76 10.65 -3.59
CA GLU A 267 5.14 10.43 -4.98
C GLU A 267 4.26 9.35 -5.59
N GLU A 268 4.05 9.44 -6.90
CA GLU A 268 3.45 8.36 -7.67
C GLU A 268 4.17 8.15 -9.01
N LYS A 269 4.29 6.87 -9.40
CA LYS A 269 4.75 6.44 -10.71
C LYS A 269 4.47 4.96 -10.90
N CYS A 270 3.94 4.60 -12.07
CA CYS A 270 3.95 3.24 -12.57
C CYS A 270 5.07 3.14 -13.61
N PHE A 271 6.10 2.37 -13.31
CA PHE A 271 7.21 2.13 -14.23
C PHE A 271 6.80 1.10 -15.28
N GLU A 272 7.32 1.19 -16.49
CA GLU A 272 7.10 0.20 -17.55
C GLU A 272 7.96 -1.05 -17.33
N THR A 273 9.21 -0.88 -16.92
CA THR A 273 10.19 -1.96 -16.78
C THR A 273 10.14 -2.55 -15.38
N TRP A 274 9.64 -3.78 -15.28
CA TRP A 274 9.47 -4.51 -14.00
C TRP A 274 10.46 -5.65 -13.83
N HIS A 275 11.11 -6.09 -14.90
CA HIS A 275 12.08 -7.19 -14.84
C HIS A 275 13.06 -7.07 -16.01
N HIS A 276 14.21 -7.71 -15.85
CA HIS A 276 15.13 -8.02 -16.93
C HIS A 276 16.01 -9.19 -16.48
N GLN A 277 16.17 -10.19 -17.35
CA GLN A 277 16.90 -11.41 -17.05
C GLN A 277 16.42 -12.08 -15.75
N ARG A 278 17.26 -12.10 -14.71
CA ARG A 278 16.99 -12.77 -13.43
C ARG A 278 16.50 -11.83 -12.35
N THR A 279 16.31 -10.56 -12.66
CA THR A 279 15.92 -9.52 -11.70
C THR A 279 14.48 -9.07 -11.96
N VAL A 280 13.65 -9.02 -10.91
CA VAL A 280 12.26 -8.57 -10.95
C VAL A 280 11.97 -7.57 -9.83
N LEU A 281 11.06 -6.64 -10.07
CA LEU A 281 10.59 -5.60 -9.14
C LEU A 281 9.14 -5.85 -8.75
N LEU A 282 8.80 -5.55 -7.49
CA LEU A 282 7.43 -5.58 -6.98
C LEU A 282 7.12 -4.44 -6.00
N GLY A 283 5.84 -4.19 -5.78
CA GLY A 283 5.36 -3.12 -4.91
C GLY A 283 5.81 -1.73 -5.37
N ASP A 284 6.13 -0.87 -4.40
CA ASP A 284 6.59 0.51 -4.64
C ASP A 284 7.86 0.59 -5.50
N ALA A 285 8.61 -0.51 -5.67
CA ALA A 285 9.77 -0.55 -6.58
C ALA A 285 9.35 -0.48 -8.06
N CYS A 286 8.10 -0.79 -8.44
CA CYS A 286 7.64 -0.69 -9.83
C CYS A 286 6.28 0.00 -10.01
N HIS A 287 5.47 0.18 -8.97
CA HIS A 287 4.22 0.94 -9.02
C HIS A 287 3.95 1.68 -7.71
N LYS A 288 4.63 2.82 -7.53
CA LYS A 288 4.38 3.70 -6.40
C LYS A 288 3.03 4.41 -6.59
N MET A 289 2.12 4.25 -5.64
CA MET A 289 0.77 4.83 -5.68
C MET A 289 0.54 5.89 -4.60
N LEU A 290 -0.31 6.87 -4.87
CA LEU A 290 -0.83 7.75 -3.83
C LEU A 290 -1.63 6.95 -2.79
N PRO A 291 -1.46 7.22 -1.48
CA PRO A 291 -2.15 6.50 -0.42
C PRO A 291 -3.66 6.79 -0.38
N SER A 292 -4.16 7.73 -1.19
CA SER A 292 -5.59 8.08 -1.30
C SER A 292 -6.49 6.89 -1.64
N GLY A 293 -5.96 5.86 -2.32
CA GLY A 293 -6.70 4.63 -2.60
C GLY A 293 -6.56 3.53 -1.55
N GLY A 294 -5.60 3.64 -0.63
CA GLY A 294 -5.27 2.57 0.33
C GLY A 294 -4.75 1.27 -0.31
N GLN A 295 -4.40 1.28 -1.60
CA GLN A 295 -4.14 0.03 -2.36
C GLN A 295 -2.66 -0.33 -2.53
N GLY A 296 -1.71 0.49 -2.08
CA GLY A 296 -0.28 0.25 -2.32
C GLY A 296 0.21 -1.07 -1.72
N ALA A 297 0.00 -1.27 -0.41
CA ALA A 297 0.40 -2.51 0.26
C ALA A 297 -0.35 -3.73 -0.26
N THR A 298 -1.64 -3.59 -0.55
CA THR A 298 -2.44 -4.65 -1.17
C THR A 298 -1.86 -5.05 -2.53
N ASN A 299 -1.51 -4.10 -3.39
CA ASN A 299 -0.90 -4.42 -4.69
C ASN A 299 0.47 -5.09 -4.55
N ALA A 300 1.30 -4.66 -3.59
CA ALA A 300 2.57 -5.32 -3.31
C ALA A 300 2.37 -6.79 -2.87
N MET A 301 1.35 -7.08 -2.04
CA MET A 301 1.01 -8.46 -1.67
C MET A 301 0.45 -9.26 -2.85
N GLN A 302 -0.39 -8.64 -3.69
CA GLN A 302 -0.87 -9.27 -4.92
C GLN A 302 0.28 -9.60 -5.88
N ASP A 303 1.29 -8.73 -5.99
CA ASP A 303 2.49 -9.02 -6.77
C ASP A 303 3.24 -10.22 -6.21
N ALA A 304 3.44 -10.25 -4.88
CA ALA A 304 4.16 -11.33 -4.23
C ALA A 304 3.50 -12.69 -4.49
N VAL A 305 2.16 -12.75 -4.45
CA VAL A 305 1.40 -13.97 -4.77
C VAL A 305 1.58 -14.38 -6.22
N VAL A 306 1.38 -13.46 -7.18
CA VAL A 306 1.48 -13.80 -8.61
C VAL A 306 2.91 -14.19 -8.98
N LEU A 307 3.91 -13.50 -8.42
CA LEU A 307 5.31 -13.86 -8.61
C LEU A 307 5.63 -15.22 -7.98
N ALA A 308 5.14 -15.50 -6.76
CA ALA A 308 5.33 -16.80 -6.11
C ALA A 308 4.72 -17.95 -6.92
N ASN A 309 3.54 -17.75 -7.53
CA ASN A 309 2.93 -18.72 -8.43
C ASN A 309 3.83 -19.00 -9.65
N GLY A 310 4.38 -17.96 -10.27
CA GLY A 310 5.30 -18.09 -11.39
C GLY A 310 6.59 -18.84 -11.01
N ILE A 311 7.17 -18.52 -9.85
CA ILE A 311 8.35 -19.20 -9.32
C ILE A 311 8.05 -20.66 -8.97
N TYR A 312 6.90 -20.93 -8.35
CA TYR A 312 6.47 -22.29 -8.03
C TYR A 312 6.36 -23.14 -9.29
N ASP A 313 5.86 -22.59 -10.40
CA ASP A 313 5.66 -23.33 -11.65
C ASP A 313 6.94 -23.52 -12.49
N LEU A 314 8.07 -22.91 -12.12
CA LEU A 314 9.34 -23.06 -12.83
C LEU A 314 9.74 -24.54 -12.98
N GLN A 315 10.23 -24.93 -14.14
CA GLN A 315 10.70 -26.30 -14.40
C GLN A 315 12.21 -26.41 -14.16
N SER A 316 12.97 -25.36 -14.50
CA SER A 316 14.38 -25.22 -14.20
C SER A 316 14.70 -23.78 -13.78
N THR A 317 15.94 -23.54 -13.32
CA THR A 317 16.47 -22.20 -13.07
C THR A 317 17.24 -21.64 -14.27
N SER A 318 17.04 -22.20 -15.47
CA SER A 318 17.60 -21.65 -16.70
C SER A 318 17.15 -20.21 -16.93
N LEU A 319 17.96 -19.41 -17.61
CA LEU A 319 17.63 -18.01 -17.86
C LEU A 319 16.31 -17.87 -18.62
N GLU A 320 16.07 -18.75 -19.60
CA GLU A 320 14.85 -18.76 -20.40
C GLU A 320 13.59 -19.01 -19.55
N ASP A 321 13.62 -20.04 -18.69
CA ASP A 321 12.48 -20.36 -17.81
C ASP A 321 12.21 -19.21 -16.83
N VAL A 322 13.27 -18.64 -16.24
CA VAL A 322 13.16 -17.50 -15.33
C VAL A 322 12.57 -16.29 -16.05
N GLU A 323 13.11 -15.88 -17.19
CA GLU A 323 12.60 -14.74 -17.96
C GLU A 323 11.13 -14.93 -18.38
N ALA A 324 10.77 -16.14 -18.80
CA ALA A 324 9.38 -16.46 -19.14
C ALA A 324 8.43 -16.30 -17.95
N ALA A 325 8.83 -16.76 -16.76
CA ALA A 325 8.04 -16.58 -15.54
C ALA A 325 7.91 -15.11 -15.13
N LEU A 326 9.00 -14.34 -15.18
CA LEU A 326 8.99 -12.91 -14.83
C LEU A 326 8.15 -12.08 -15.83
N LYS A 327 8.20 -12.45 -17.13
CA LYS A 327 7.36 -11.86 -18.17
C LYS A 327 5.88 -12.14 -17.94
N ASP A 328 5.51 -13.37 -17.60
CA ASP A 328 4.11 -13.71 -17.29
C ASP A 328 3.62 -12.99 -16.02
N TYR A 329 4.45 -12.90 -14.97
CA TYR A 329 4.15 -12.07 -13.79
C TYR A 329 3.79 -10.62 -14.18
N ARG A 330 4.64 -9.96 -14.99
CA ARG A 330 4.37 -8.59 -15.45
C ARG A 330 3.08 -8.54 -16.28
N GLN A 331 2.88 -9.48 -17.20
CA GLN A 331 1.68 -9.53 -18.04
C GLN A 331 0.39 -9.64 -17.22
N GLN A 332 0.43 -10.39 -16.12
CA GLN A 332 -0.70 -10.54 -15.21
C GLN A 332 -0.92 -9.29 -14.35
N ARG A 333 0.14 -8.64 -13.87
CA ARG A 333 0.01 -7.58 -12.85
C ARG A 333 -0.06 -6.17 -13.41
N TYR A 334 0.62 -5.89 -14.52
CA TYR A 334 0.85 -4.53 -15.00
C TYR A 334 -0.44 -3.73 -15.19
N ALA A 335 -1.41 -4.27 -15.93
CA ALA A 335 -2.66 -3.57 -16.21
C ALA A 335 -3.47 -3.29 -14.94
N HIS A 336 -3.51 -4.23 -13.99
CA HIS A 336 -4.20 -4.05 -12.71
C HIS A 336 -3.51 -3.00 -11.84
N ALA A 337 -2.18 -3.05 -11.70
CA ALA A 337 -1.43 -2.07 -10.94
C ALA A 337 -1.55 -0.67 -11.55
N LYS A 338 -1.41 -0.53 -12.88
CA LYS A 338 -1.56 0.75 -13.59
C LYS A 338 -2.95 1.34 -13.39
N GLN A 339 -4.00 0.52 -13.50
CA GLN A 339 -5.38 0.95 -13.24
C GLN A 339 -5.55 1.46 -11.79
N GLN A 340 -4.90 0.83 -10.81
CA GLN A 340 -4.97 1.26 -9.42
C GLN A 340 -4.18 2.55 -9.15
N VAL A 341 -3.05 2.76 -9.83
CA VAL A 341 -2.31 4.04 -9.81
C VAL A 341 -3.22 5.15 -10.33
N ASP A 342 -3.79 4.97 -11.52
CA ASP A 342 -4.62 5.99 -12.18
C ASP A 342 -5.91 6.27 -11.39
N ARG A 343 -6.53 5.23 -10.83
CA ARG A 343 -7.69 5.37 -9.95
C ARG A 343 -7.33 6.11 -8.66
N SER A 344 -6.19 5.83 -8.04
CA SER A 344 -5.75 6.50 -6.81
C SER A 344 -5.54 8.01 -7.03
N ALA A 345 -4.96 8.39 -8.17
CA ALA A 345 -4.85 9.78 -8.60
C ALA A 345 -6.22 10.43 -8.83
N GLY A 346 -7.14 9.73 -9.50
CA GLY A 346 -8.52 10.19 -9.73
C GLY A 346 -9.32 10.40 -8.43
N VAL A 347 -9.27 9.43 -7.51
CA VAL A 347 -9.90 9.53 -6.18
C VAL A 347 -9.28 10.68 -5.39
N GLY A 348 -7.95 10.83 -5.43
CA GLY A 348 -7.25 11.96 -4.79
C GLY A 348 -7.80 13.31 -5.25
N ARG A 349 -7.97 13.49 -6.56
CA ARG A 349 -8.52 14.72 -7.17
C ARG A 349 -9.97 15.00 -6.78
N VAL A 350 -10.81 13.98 -6.58
CA VAL A 350 -12.22 14.18 -6.19
C VAL A 350 -12.35 14.40 -4.68
N MET A 351 -11.69 13.56 -3.88
CA MET A 351 -11.83 13.62 -2.42
C MET A 351 -11.18 14.88 -1.85
N HIS A 352 -9.98 15.21 -2.28
CA HIS A 352 -9.23 16.35 -1.78
C HIS A 352 -9.30 17.58 -2.71
N GLY A 353 -10.02 17.48 -3.83
CA GLY A 353 -10.19 18.57 -4.77
C GLY A 353 -10.98 19.73 -4.18
N ARG A 354 -10.51 20.96 -4.41
CA ARG A 354 -11.16 22.20 -3.96
C ARG A 354 -12.01 22.89 -5.01
N ALA A 355 -11.78 22.60 -6.29
CA ALA A 355 -12.54 23.20 -7.37
C ALA A 355 -14.04 22.92 -7.19
N TRP A 356 -14.90 23.88 -7.55
CA TRP A 356 -16.35 23.76 -7.39
C TRP A 356 -16.90 22.46 -8.01
N PHE A 357 -16.37 22.06 -9.16
CA PHE A 357 -16.77 20.83 -9.85
C PHE A 357 -16.40 19.58 -9.06
N ALA A 358 -15.22 19.54 -8.44
CA ALA A 358 -14.82 18.42 -7.58
C ALA A 358 -15.74 18.32 -6.34
N ARG A 359 -16.08 19.46 -5.73
CA ARG A 359 -17.02 19.54 -4.59
C ARG A 359 -18.42 19.06 -4.99
N PHE A 360 -18.92 19.50 -6.14
CA PHE A 360 -20.20 19.06 -6.69
C PHE A 360 -20.23 17.55 -6.93
N VAL A 361 -19.24 17.01 -7.64
CA VAL A 361 -19.13 15.57 -7.92
C VAL A 361 -19.03 14.77 -6.62
N ARG A 362 -18.23 15.23 -5.65
CA ARG A 362 -18.11 14.61 -4.32
C ARG A 362 -19.46 14.57 -3.61
N ASN A 363 -20.17 15.69 -3.56
CA ASN A 363 -21.48 15.75 -2.90
C ASN A 363 -22.50 14.79 -3.53
N VAL A 364 -22.54 14.73 -4.87
CA VAL A 364 -23.42 13.81 -5.59
C VAL A 364 -23.06 12.35 -5.30
N ILE A 365 -21.77 12.00 -5.31
CA ILE A 365 -21.33 10.63 -5.05
C ILE A 365 -21.65 10.20 -3.61
N LEU A 366 -21.39 11.06 -2.62
CA LEU A 366 -21.56 10.71 -1.21
C LEU A 366 -23.02 10.64 -0.78
N ASN A 367 -23.90 11.45 -1.37
CA ASN A 367 -25.27 11.57 -0.90
C ASN A 367 -26.29 10.91 -1.83
N TRP A 368 -26.03 10.86 -3.15
CA TRP A 368 -27.05 10.49 -4.14
C TRP A 368 -26.64 9.34 -5.05
N MET A 369 -25.48 8.69 -4.82
CA MET A 369 -25.10 7.52 -5.60
C MET A 369 -26.09 6.37 -5.32
N PRO A 370 -26.75 5.82 -6.35
CA PRO A 370 -27.65 4.69 -6.14
C PRO A 370 -26.89 3.47 -5.62
N ALA A 371 -27.47 2.77 -4.64
CA ALA A 371 -26.87 1.57 -4.05
C ALA A 371 -26.53 0.48 -5.09
N SER A 372 -27.30 0.37 -6.18
CA SER A 372 -27.00 -0.56 -7.27
C SER A 372 -25.72 -0.20 -8.03
N LEU A 373 -25.47 1.09 -8.27
CA LEU A 373 -24.25 1.57 -8.91
C LEU A 373 -23.05 1.43 -7.98
N GLU A 374 -23.23 1.73 -6.70
CA GLU A 374 -22.22 1.48 -5.67
C GLU A 374 -21.82 0.01 -5.62
N LYS A 375 -22.80 -0.90 -5.49
CA LYS A 375 -22.60 -2.35 -5.47
C LYS A 375 -21.88 -2.84 -6.73
N MET A 376 -22.26 -2.34 -7.92
CA MET A 376 -21.57 -2.67 -9.18
C MET A 376 -20.10 -2.21 -9.19
N ARG A 377 -19.84 -0.95 -8.80
CA ARG A 377 -18.48 -0.39 -8.74
C ARG A 377 -17.62 -1.14 -7.73
N PHE A 378 -18.19 -1.47 -6.58
CA PHE A 378 -17.54 -2.22 -5.53
C PHE A 378 -17.22 -3.66 -6.01
N SER A 379 -18.18 -4.34 -6.63
CA SER A 379 -17.96 -5.68 -7.23
C SER A 379 -16.79 -5.67 -8.20
N LYS A 380 -16.74 -4.72 -9.13
CA LYS A 380 -15.64 -4.62 -10.09
C LYS A 380 -14.29 -4.32 -9.42
N ALA A 381 -14.27 -3.46 -8.40
CA ALA A 381 -13.04 -3.07 -7.70
C ALA A 381 -12.42 -4.24 -6.92
N TYR A 382 -13.23 -5.17 -6.42
CA TYR A 382 -12.80 -6.30 -5.60
C TYR A 382 -12.91 -7.65 -6.31
N ALA A 383 -13.17 -7.68 -7.62
CA ALA A 383 -13.21 -8.94 -8.38
C ALA A 383 -11.82 -9.58 -8.53
N TYR A 384 -10.75 -8.77 -8.63
CA TYR A 384 -9.38 -9.26 -8.75
C TYR A 384 -8.79 -9.60 -7.37
N ARG A 385 -8.66 -10.90 -7.09
CA ARG A 385 -8.17 -11.46 -5.82
C ARG A 385 -7.17 -12.60 -6.13
N PRO A 386 -5.93 -12.31 -6.54
CA PRO A 386 -4.98 -13.37 -6.85
C PRO A 386 -4.70 -14.20 -5.59
N GLN A 387 -4.68 -15.52 -5.75
CA GLN A 387 -4.44 -16.50 -4.71
C GLN A 387 -3.16 -17.30 -4.99
N ALA A 388 -2.55 -17.86 -3.95
CA ALA A 388 -1.44 -18.77 -4.09
C ALA A 388 -1.98 -20.12 -4.60
N VAL A 389 -1.66 -20.48 -5.84
CA VAL A 389 -2.31 -21.62 -6.53
C VAL A 389 -1.72 -22.98 -6.14
N PHE A 390 -0.64 -22.97 -5.38
CA PHE A 390 0.00 -24.14 -4.79
C PHE A 390 -0.43 -24.40 -3.34
N LEU A 391 -1.45 -23.66 -2.87
CA LEU A 391 -2.12 -23.86 -1.60
C LEU A 391 -3.61 -24.11 -1.88
N PRO A 392 -4.36 -24.74 -0.95
CA PRO A 392 -5.80 -24.79 -1.04
C PRO A 392 -6.39 -23.39 -1.30
N LEU A 393 -7.25 -23.29 -2.31
CA LEU A 393 -7.89 -22.02 -2.64
C LEU A 393 -8.88 -21.65 -1.53
N ALA A 394 -8.85 -20.39 -1.11
CA ALA A 394 -9.87 -19.85 -0.24
C ALA A 394 -11.23 -19.87 -0.96
N GLU A 395 -12.26 -20.28 -0.22
CA GLU A 395 -13.62 -20.39 -0.75
C GLU A 395 -14.13 -19.04 -1.25
N ASN A 396 -14.86 -19.06 -2.37
CA ASN A 396 -15.57 -17.86 -2.81
C ASN A 396 -16.80 -17.66 -1.91
N ARG A 397 -16.73 -16.67 -1.02
CA ARG A 397 -17.77 -16.30 -0.08
C ARG A 397 -18.48 -15.01 -0.49
N GLY A 398 -19.70 -14.84 0.01
CA GLY A 398 -20.54 -13.69 -0.28
C GLY A 398 -21.18 -13.75 -1.67
N GLU A 399 -21.76 -12.64 -2.08
CA GLU A 399 -22.57 -12.56 -3.30
C GLU A 399 -21.75 -12.34 -4.58
N PHE A 400 -20.54 -11.80 -4.46
CA PHE A 400 -19.77 -11.34 -5.60
C PHE A 400 -18.96 -12.44 -6.27
N GLN A 401 -18.96 -12.41 -7.60
CA GLN A 401 -18.07 -13.24 -8.40
C GLN A 401 -16.64 -12.70 -8.34
N VAL A 402 -15.69 -13.61 -8.15
CA VAL A 402 -14.26 -13.33 -8.22
C VAL A 402 -13.71 -13.72 -9.58
N LEU A 403 -12.69 -13.02 -10.06
CA LEU A 403 -12.02 -13.43 -11.28
C LEU A 403 -11.39 -14.82 -11.10
N PRO A 404 -11.50 -15.71 -12.11
CA PRO A 404 -10.97 -17.05 -12.00
C PRO A 404 -9.45 -17.03 -11.83
N GLN A 405 -8.94 -17.93 -10.99
CA GLN A 405 -7.50 -18.12 -10.82
C GLN A 405 -6.96 -18.93 -12.00
N ARG A 406 -5.75 -18.60 -12.46
CA ARG A 406 -5.04 -19.45 -13.42
C ARG A 406 -4.55 -20.70 -12.67
N PRO A 407 -4.80 -21.92 -13.14
CA PRO A 407 -4.34 -23.12 -12.45
C PRO A 407 -2.81 -23.24 -12.48
N SER A 408 -2.23 -23.92 -11.48
CA SER A 408 -0.79 -24.23 -11.48
C SER A 408 -0.45 -25.15 -12.66
N LYS A 409 0.63 -24.82 -13.40
CA LYS A 409 1.14 -25.67 -14.48
C LYS A 409 1.68 -27.00 -13.95
N ARG A 410 2.16 -27.05 -12.70
CA ARG A 410 2.66 -28.29 -12.08
C ARG A 410 1.53 -29.25 -11.72
N GLU A 411 0.43 -28.75 -11.18
CA GLU A 411 -0.72 -29.61 -10.79
C GLU A 411 -1.47 -30.16 -12.00
N VAL A 412 -1.61 -29.37 -13.07
CA VAL A 412 -2.25 -29.82 -14.32
C VAL A 412 -1.46 -30.98 -14.97
N LYS A 413 -0.12 -30.90 -14.96
CA LYS A 413 0.74 -32.00 -15.45
C LYS A 413 0.61 -33.27 -14.61
N GLY A 414 0.55 -33.13 -13.28
CA GLY A 414 0.38 -34.26 -12.37
C GLY A 414 -0.92 -35.04 -12.61
N GLN A 415 -2.01 -34.34 -12.96
CA GLN A 415 -3.29 -34.99 -13.29
C GLN A 415 -3.27 -35.70 -14.65
N THR A 416 -2.56 -35.17 -15.65
CA THR A 416 -2.39 -35.84 -16.95
C THR A 416 -1.47 -37.06 -16.86
N ASP A 417 -0.48 -37.05 -15.97
CA ASP A 417 0.46 -38.17 -15.80
C ASP A 417 -0.12 -39.33 -14.99
N THR A 418 -1.13 -39.09 -14.13
CA THR A 418 -1.86 -40.16 -13.40
C THR A 418 -3.00 -40.80 -14.20
N SER A 419 -3.30 -40.27 -15.39
CA SER A 419 -4.43 -40.70 -16.24
C SER A 419 -3.99 -41.56 -17.44
N ASN A 420 -2.70 -41.88 -17.53
CA ASN A 420 -2.09 -42.84 -18.48
C ASN A 420 -1.45 -43.99 -17.70
#